data_AF-A0AAP8NLY2-F1
#
_entry.id   AF-A0AAP8NLY2-F1
#
_cell.length_a   1.000
_cell.length_b   1.000
_cell.length_c   1.000
_cell.angle_alpha   90.00
_cell.angle_beta   90.00
_cell.angle_gamma   90.00
#
_symmetry.space_group_name_H-M   'P 1'
#
loop_
_entity.id
_entity.type
_entity.pdbx_description
1 polymer ?
#
loop_
_entity_poly.entity_id
_entity_poly.type
_entity_poly.pdbx_seq_one_letter_code
_entity_poly.pdbx_strand_id
1 'polypeptide(L)'
;MKYLINMKLSTFCILCCLSAGLSQAATYVWSGAAGNGIYGDSNNWTVNGAPNGYYPQSNSDTAIIGENAGTITWSTGQSYFGATNTVQIDSGSTLLCTTEIGDLNVNSFTLKGNSQLIFESSNALGLGRDFTLNFGTFTAEEHGSWVATNLPSFWTNGKTVTFVGTLDMNNLSGSGTIELASIKSSQLGGNLNLDLSGLDITGNNQIQADVTQVTENDIIKVLINYETVPEPTTATLSLLGLGGLLLRRKRQ
;
A
#
# COMPACT_ATOMS: atom_id res chain seq x y z
N MET A 1 41.38 31.79 40.04
CA MET A 1 41.11 30.36 39.72
C MET A 1 39.79 29.84 40.31
N LYS A 2 38.70 30.64 40.33
CA LYS A 2 37.36 30.17 40.77
C LYS A 2 36.22 30.45 39.77
N TYR A 3 36.51 31.15 38.67
CA TYR A 3 35.49 31.49 37.65
C TYR A 3 35.58 30.66 36.36
N LEU A 4 36.63 29.85 36.16
CA LEU A 4 36.78 29.02 34.95
C LEU A 4 36.19 27.60 35.06
N ILE A 5 35.75 27.18 36.26
CA ILE A 5 35.22 25.82 36.47
C ILE A 5 33.68 25.77 36.35
N ASN A 6 32.98 26.91 36.49
CA ASN A 6 31.52 26.97 36.34
C ASN A 6 31.05 27.17 34.89
N MET A 7 31.97 27.35 33.93
CA MET A 7 31.65 27.51 32.50
C MET A 7 31.93 26.22 31.72
N LYS A 8 31.52 25.06 32.25
CA LYS A 8 31.74 23.76 31.59
C LYS A 8 30.56 22.80 31.60
N LEU A 9 29.44 23.12 32.26
CA LEU A 9 28.25 22.26 32.22
C LEU A 9 27.09 22.89 31.42
N SER A 10 26.83 24.20 31.57
CA SER A 10 25.73 24.84 30.83
C SER A 10 26.01 24.98 29.34
N THR A 11 27.25 25.31 28.95
CA THR A 11 27.65 25.41 27.53
C THR A 11 27.72 24.03 26.86
N PHE A 12 28.03 22.98 27.62
CA PHE A 12 28.05 21.61 27.10
C PHE A 12 26.62 21.08 26.89
N CYS A 13 25.68 21.35 27.80
CA CYS A 13 24.25 21.01 27.61
C CYS A 13 23.64 21.73 26.40
N ILE A 14 23.96 23.01 26.17
CA ILE A 14 23.45 23.75 25.00
C ILE A 14 24.05 23.20 23.69
N LEU A 15 25.32 22.78 23.70
CA LEU A 15 25.94 22.15 22.55
C LEU A 15 25.38 20.74 22.27
N CYS A 16 25.02 19.98 23.31
CA CYS A 16 24.32 18.69 23.18
C CYS A 16 22.90 18.85 22.60
N CYS A 17 22.21 19.96 22.93
CA CYS A 17 20.90 20.29 22.36
C CYS A 17 21.01 20.78 20.90
N LEU A 18 22.11 21.43 20.52
CA LEU A 18 22.40 21.84 19.13
C LEU A 18 22.94 20.67 18.28
N SER A 19 23.54 19.65 18.90
CA SER A 19 24.01 18.42 18.23
C SER A 19 22.97 17.30 18.19
N ALA A 20 21.74 17.54 18.67
CA ALA A 20 20.60 16.64 18.45
C ALA A 20 20.02 16.78 17.02
N GLY A 21 20.87 17.11 16.04
CA GLY A 21 20.55 17.19 14.61
C GLY A 21 20.49 15.83 13.91
N LEU A 22 20.20 14.76 14.65
CA LEU A 22 19.68 13.54 14.07
C LEU A 22 18.18 13.64 14.22
N SER A 23 17.47 13.89 13.12
CA SER A 23 16.01 13.75 13.04
C SER A 23 15.63 12.43 13.69
N GLN A 24 15.11 12.46 14.91
CA GLN A 24 14.67 11.25 15.58
C GLN A 24 13.45 10.77 14.83
N ALA A 25 13.45 9.50 14.41
CA ALA A 25 12.29 8.85 13.83
C ALA A 25 11.07 9.08 14.74
N ALA A 26 10.06 9.77 14.23
CA ALA A 26 8.84 10.04 14.97
C ALA A 26 7.64 9.37 14.29
N THR A 27 6.69 8.93 15.11
CA THR A 27 5.39 8.45 14.64
C THR A 27 4.37 9.56 14.83
N TYR A 28 3.86 10.06 13.71
CA TYR A 28 2.82 11.07 13.66
C TYR A 28 1.48 10.40 13.38
N VAL A 29 0.48 10.72 14.20
CA VAL A 29 -0.89 10.24 14.02
C VAL A 29 -1.76 11.41 13.59
N TRP A 30 -2.47 11.21 12.48
CA TRP A 30 -3.43 12.17 11.95
C TRP A 30 -4.57 12.38 12.94
N SER A 31 -4.72 13.60 13.42
CA SER A 31 -5.85 14.05 14.25
C SER A 31 -6.91 14.77 13.44
N GLY A 32 -6.55 15.34 12.27
CA GLY A 32 -7.44 16.17 11.46
C GLY A 32 -7.91 17.46 12.16
N ALA A 33 -7.27 17.88 13.25
CA ALA A 33 -7.76 18.96 14.10
C ALA A 33 -7.82 20.33 13.41
N ALA A 34 -7.06 20.56 12.34
CA ALA A 34 -7.16 21.77 11.54
C ALA A 34 -8.39 21.78 10.60
N GLY A 35 -9.00 20.61 10.34
CA GLY A 35 -10.21 20.47 9.53
C GLY A 35 -10.05 20.76 8.04
N ASN A 36 -8.82 20.85 7.53
CA ASN A 36 -8.52 21.24 6.14
C ASN A 36 -8.05 20.09 5.24
N GLY A 37 -7.78 18.91 5.80
CA GLY A 37 -7.30 17.76 5.02
C GLY A 37 -5.89 17.92 4.43
N ILE A 38 -5.06 18.85 4.93
CA ILE A 38 -3.73 19.12 4.38
C ILE A 38 -2.65 18.33 5.13
N TYR A 39 -1.90 17.48 4.42
CA TYR A 39 -0.83 16.66 4.98
C TYR A 39 0.27 17.50 5.66
N GLY A 40 0.69 18.60 5.05
CA GLY A 40 1.73 19.45 5.63
C GLY A 40 1.26 20.49 6.64
N ASP A 41 0.01 20.45 7.09
CA ASP A 41 -0.43 21.28 8.22
C ASP A 41 -0.15 20.55 9.53
N SER A 42 0.85 21.04 10.28
CA SER A 42 1.24 20.49 11.57
C SER A 42 0.12 20.38 12.60
N ASN A 43 -0.95 21.18 12.48
CA ASN A 43 -2.08 21.12 13.41
C ASN A 43 -2.94 19.86 13.21
N ASN A 44 -2.79 19.17 12.08
CA ASN A 44 -3.46 17.89 11.82
C ASN A 44 -2.71 16.68 12.39
N TRP A 45 -1.55 16.87 13.05
CA TRP A 45 -0.73 15.77 13.51
C TRP A 45 -0.44 15.83 15.00
N THR A 46 -0.39 14.64 15.59
CA THR A 46 0.02 14.45 16.98
C THR A 46 1.18 13.47 17.05
N VAL A 47 2.04 13.64 18.05
CA VAL A 47 3.07 12.67 18.43
C VAL A 47 2.77 12.24 19.85
N ASN A 48 2.63 10.94 20.08
CA ASN A 48 2.19 10.38 21.37
C ASN A 48 0.88 11.02 21.90
N GLY A 49 -0.05 11.35 20.99
CA GLY A 49 -1.35 11.94 21.33
C GLY A 49 -1.34 13.44 21.65
N ALA A 50 -0.19 14.11 21.58
CA ALA A 50 -0.09 15.55 21.81
C ALA A 50 0.24 16.32 20.51
N PRO A 51 -0.32 17.52 20.30
CA PRO A 51 0.15 18.42 19.24
C PRO A 51 1.64 18.72 19.43
N ASN A 52 2.42 18.57 18.36
CA ASN A 52 3.87 18.80 18.39
C ASN A 52 4.30 20.00 17.53
N GLY A 53 3.38 20.62 16.77
CA GLY A 53 3.73 21.72 15.86
C GLY A 53 4.56 21.28 14.65
N TYR A 54 4.64 19.98 14.38
CA TYR A 54 5.30 19.38 13.23
C TYR A 54 4.40 18.34 12.56
N TYR A 55 4.72 17.99 11.33
CA TYR A 55 4.13 16.90 10.54
C TYR A 55 5.25 15.97 10.04
N PRO A 56 4.94 14.78 9.49
CA PRO A 56 5.95 13.91 8.88
C PRO A 56 6.74 14.64 7.80
N GLN A 57 8.05 14.74 7.97
CA GLN A 57 8.90 15.56 7.10
C GLN A 57 10.30 14.99 6.89
N SER A 58 10.57 13.77 7.38
CA SER A 58 11.82 13.07 7.21
C SER A 58 11.64 11.64 6.70
N ASN A 59 12.67 11.12 6.05
CA ASN A 59 12.78 9.72 5.63
C ASN A 59 12.93 8.71 6.78
N SER A 60 12.81 9.17 8.03
CA SER A 60 12.73 8.35 9.24
C SER A 60 11.34 8.34 9.88
N ASP A 61 10.43 9.21 9.45
CA ASP A 61 9.12 9.38 10.08
C ASP A 61 8.09 8.37 9.62
N THR A 62 7.23 7.95 10.54
CA THR A 62 6.04 7.16 10.25
C THR A 62 4.81 8.07 10.33
N ALA A 63 3.98 8.04 9.30
CA ALA A 63 2.69 8.71 9.28
C ALA A 63 1.56 7.69 9.41
N ILE A 64 0.62 7.92 10.31
CA ILE A 64 -0.57 7.09 10.50
C ILE A 64 -1.80 7.95 10.25
N ILE A 65 -2.49 7.69 9.14
CA ILE A 65 -3.82 8.24 8.85
C ILE A 65 -4.83 7.24 9.39
N GLY A 66 -5.56 7.60 10.44
CA GLY A 66 -6.53 6.72 11.11
C GLY A 66 -7.75 6.41 10.26
N GLU A 67 -8.68 5.63 10.81
CA GLU A 67 -9.89 5.20 10.10
C GLU A 67 -10.82 6.38 9.79
N ASN A 68 -11.46 6.34 8.62
CA ASN A 68 -12.47 7.31 8.19
C ASN A 68 -12.01 8.78 8.30
N ALA A 69 -10.72 9.05 8.08
CA ALA A 69 -10.13 10.38 8.17
C ALA A 69 -10.49 11.29 6.98
N GLY A 70 -11.23 10.77 6.00
CA GLY A 70 -11.56 11.45 4.76
C GLY A 70 -10.39 11.47 3.78
N THR A 71 -10.33 12.50 2.94
CA THR A 71 -9.26 12.69 1.95
C THR A 71 -8.20 13.64 2.50
N ILE A 72 -6.96 13.15 2.61
CA ILE A 72 -5.79 13.91 2.99
C ILE A 72 -5.01 14.23 1.72
N THR A 73 -4.76 15.51 1.47
CA THR A 73 -3.99 15.99 0.31
C THR A 73 -2.54 16.22 0.71
N TRP A 74 -1.62 15.52 0.05
CA TRP A 74 -0.19 15.72 0.15
C TRP A 74 0.36 16.23 -1.17
N SER A 75 0.91 17.44 -1.17
CA SER A 75 1.38 18.11 -2.36
C SER A 75 2.66 18.91 -2.21
N THR A 76 3.23 19.28 -3.34
CA THR A 76 4.41 20.16 -3.42
C THR A 76 4.14 21.58 -2.97
N GLY A 77 2.88 21.94 -2.68
CA GLY A 77 2.55 23.14 -1.91
C GLY A 77 3.05 23.08 -0.46
N GLN A 78 3.44 21.90 0.03
CA GLN A 78 4.06 21.72 1.35
C GLN A 78 5.55 21.37 1.23
N SER A 79 6.36 21.88 2.15
CA SER A 79 7.83 21.92 2.04
C SER A 79 8.54 20.56 1.99
N TYR A 80 7.87 19.48 2.41
CA TYR A 80 8.46 18.15 2.56
C TYR A 80 7.65 17.07 1.82
N PHE A 81 7.11 17.40 0.63
CA PHE A 81 6.47 16.42 -0.24
C PHE A 81 7.40 15.22 -0.50
N GLY A 82 6.86 14.02 -0.32
CA GLY A 82 7.59 12.76 -0.49
C GLY A 82 8.56 12.39 0.63
N ALA A 83 8.80 13.23 1.64
CA ALA A 83 9.75 12.97 2.72
C ALA A 83 9.10 12.32 3.95
N THR A 84 8.70 11.06 3.82
CA THR A 84 8.18 10.23 4.94
C THR A 84 8.68 8.80 4.77
N ASN A 85 9.14 8.13 5.83
CA ASN A 85 9.62 6.75 5.73
C ASN A 85 8.48 5.79 5.34
N THR A 86 7.42 5.78 6.16
CA THR A 86 6.29 4.88 6.00
C THR A 86 4.99 5.63 6.21
N VAL A 87 3.96 5.26 5.47
CA VAL A 87 2.62 5.86 5.58
C VAL A 87 1.59 4.74 5.70
N GLN A 88 0.89 4.69 6.81
CA GLN A 88 -0.29 3.85 6.98
C GLN A 88 -1.55 4.66 6.65
N ILE A 89 -2.41 4.08 5.83
CA ILE A 89 -3.74 4.58 5.50
C ILE A 89 -4.74 3.56 6.03
N ASP A 90 -5.41 3.91 7.13
CA ASP A 90 -6.38 3.02 7.76
C ASP A 90 -7.72 2.99 7.01
N SER A 91 -8.61 2.12 7.48
CA SER A 91 -9.84 1.80 6.77
C SER A 91 -10.71 3.01 6.45
N GLY A 92 -11.21 3.08 5.22
CA GLY A 92 -12.08 4.16 4.74
C GLY A 92 -11.41 5.54 4.55
N SER A 93 -10.08 5.62 4.62
CA SER A 93 -9.33 6.87 4.43
C SER A 93 -8.63 6.93 3.06
N THR A 94 -8.40 8.15 2.58
CA THR A 94 -7.74 8.39 1.30
C THR A 94 -6.54 9.32 1.47
N LEU A 95 -5.39 8.93 0.93
CA LEU A 95 -4.26 9.82 0.72
C LEU A 95 -4.17 10.19 -0.76
N LEU A 96 -4.37 11.46 -1.06
CA LEU A 96 -4.19 12.05 -2.38
C LEU A 96 -2.80 12.68 -2.47
N CYS A 97 -1.87 12.03 -3.18
CA CYS A 97 -0.59 12.61 -3.56
C CYS A 97 -0.77 13.40 -4.85
N THR A 98 -0.67 14.73 -4.76
CA THR A 98 -0.80 15.62 -5.91
C THR A 98 0.35 16.60 -6.05
N THR A 99 0.83 16.85 -7.25
CA THR A 99 2.05 17.63 -7.46
C THR A 99 2.04 18.35 -8.79
N GLU A 100 2.73 19.49 -8.85
CA GLU A 100 3.13 20.10 -10.12
C GLU A 100 4.44 19.49 -10.62
N ILE A 101 5.47 19.42 -9.76
CA ILE A 101 6.75 18.74 -10.02
C ILE A 101 7.31 18.27 -8.68
N GLY A 102 7.48 16.97 -8.49
CA GLY A 102 8.07 16.45 -7.27
C GLY A 102 8.16 14.93 -7.24
N ASP A 103 9.09 14.43 -6.43
CA ASP A 103 9.34 13.01 -6.25
C ASP A 103 8.76 12.50 -4.94
N LEU A 104 8.08 11.36 -5.00
CA LEU A 104 7.65 10.62 -3.82
C LEU A 104 8.80 9.73 -3.34
N ASN A 105 9.27 9.95 -2.11
CA ASN A 105 10.45 9.30 -1.55
C ASN A 105 10.12 8.48 -0.30
N VAL A 106 9.03 7.71 -0.38
CA VAL A 106 8.47 6.88 0.70
C VAL A 106 8.94 5.44 0.55
N ASN A 107 9.32 4.76 1.64
CA ASN A 107 9.74 3.35 1.58
C ASN A 107 8.55 2.41 1.50
N SER A 108 7.44 2.71 2.20
CA SER A 108 6.25 1.88 2.15
C SER A 108 4.97 2.64 2.43
N PHE A 109 3.92 2.29 1.70
CA PHE A 109 2.53 2.55 2.08
C PHE A 109 1.91 1.26 2.59
N THR A 110 1.20 1.36 3.72
CA THR A 110 0.31 0.29 4.19
C THR A 110 -1.13 0.70 3.95
N LEU A 111 -1.87 -0.10 3.18
CA LEU A 111 -3.24 0.18 2.77
C LEU A 111 -4.18 -0.83 3.45
N LYS A 112 -4.99 -0.37 4.41
CA LYS A 112 -6.00 -1.22 5.06
C LYS A 112 -7.29 -1.29 4.25
N GLY A 113 -8.27 -2.07 4.71
CA GLY A 113 -9.54 -2.30 4.00
C GLY A 113 -10.22 -1.00 3.58
N ASN A 114 -10.66 -0.90 2.32
CA ASN A 114 -11.35 0.28 1.76
C ASN A 114 -10.54 1.59 1.79
N SER A 115 -9.24 1.54 2.06
CA SER A 115 -8.36 2.71 1.97
C SER A 115 -7.89 2.95 0.53
N GLN A 116 -7.54 4.20 0.20
CA GLN A 116 -7.05 4.53 -1.13
C GLN A 116 -5.78 5.36 -1.08
N LEU A 117 -4.79 4.95 -1.87
CA LEU A 117 -3.67 5.80 -2.27
C LEU A 117 -3.95 6.32 -3.68
N ILE A 118 -4.07 7.64 -3.84
CA ILE A 118 -4.39 8.26 -5.12
C ILE A 118 -3.22 9.12 -5.58
N PHE A 119 -2.76 8.91 -6.80
CA PHE A 119 -1.79 9.78 -7.47
C PHE A 119 -2.49 10.61 -8.55
N GLU A 120 -2.43 11.93 -8.42
CA GLU A 120 -2.97 12.87 -9.40
C GLU A 120 -2.01 14.03 -9.63
N SER A 121 -1.62 14.28 -10.88
CA SER A 121 -0.74 15.40 -11.22
C SER A 121 -1.15 15.99 -12.56
N SER A 122 -1.11 17.32 -12.65
CA SER A 122 -1.31 18.05 -13.90
C SER A 122 -0.04 18.10 -14.76
N ASN A 123 1.10 17.70 -14.21
CA ASN A 123 2.40 17.76 -14.85
C ASN A 123 3.24 16.54 -14.42
N ALA A 124 4.23 16.70 -13.54
CA ALA A 124 5.18 15.64 -13.22
C ALA A 124 5.06 15.12 -11.79
N LEU A 125 4.80 13.81 -11.65
CA LEU A 125 4.97 13.07 -10.41
C LEU A 125 6.08 12.05 -10.63
N GLY A 126 7.10 12.04 -9.77
CA GLY A 126 8.20 11.09 -9.86
C GLY A 126 8.24 10.10 -8.72
N LEU A 127 8.83 8.93 -8.98
CA LEU A 127 9.23 7.99 -7.94
C LEU A 127 10.72 8.24 -7.61
N GLY A 128 10.97 8.75 -6.40
CA GLY A 128 12.33 8.99 -5.91
C GLY A 128 13.06 7.71 -5.51
N ARG A 129 12.33 6.62 -5.27
CA ARG A 129 12.85 5.30 -4.89
C ARG A 129 11.86 4.18 -5.22
N ASP A 130 12.34 2.96 -5.07
CA ASP A 130 11.48 1.78 -4.98
C ASP A 130 10.70 1.85 -3.67
N PHE A 131 9.45 1.39 -3.69
CA PHE A 131 8.62 1.37 -2.48
C PHE A 131 7.71 0.14 -2.43
N THR A 132 7.26 -0.18 -1.22
CA THR A 132 6.35 -1.30 -0.96
C THR A 132 4.92 -0.82 -0.77
N LEU A 133 3.97 -1.40 -1.50
CA LEU A 133 2.54 -1.38 -1.21
C LEU A 133 2.18 -2.60 -0.37
N ASN A 134 1.91 -2.38 0.91
CA ASN A 134 1.58 -3.43 1.86
C ASN A 134 0.07 -3.44 2.14
N PHE A 135 -0.60 -4.52 1.78
CA PHE A 135 -2.02 -4.73 2.02
C PHE A 135 -2.32 -5.47 3.33
N GLY A 136 -1.28 -5.93 4.05
CA GLY A 136 -1.43 -6.76 5.24
C GLY A 136 -2.19 -8.04 4.92
N THR A 137 -3.05 -8.48 5.84
CA THR A 137 -4.08 -9.48 5.55
C THR A 137 -5.34 -8.77 5.08
N PHE A 138 -5.87 -9.14 3.91
CA PHE A 138 -7.03 -8.49 3.29
C PHE A 138 -8.02 -9.52 2.75
N THR A 139 -9.25 -9.08 2.49
CA THR A 139 -10.30 -9.92 1.89
C THR A 139 -10.72 -9.35 0.53
N ALA A 140 -11.54 -10.09 -0.22
CA ALA A 140 -12.13 -9.53 -1.45
C ALA A 140 -13.02 -8.30 -1.18
N GLU A 141 -13.71 -8.25 -0.04
CA GLU A 141 -14.61 -7.14 0.32
C GLU A 141 -13.86 -5.96 0.95
N GLU A 142 -12.77 -6.24 1.66
CA GLU A 142 -12.02 -5.24 2.43
C GLU A 142 -10.54 -5.30 2.04
N HIS A 143 -10.16 -4.48 1.06
CA HIS A 143 -8.79 -4.27 0.62
C HIS A 143 -8.53 -2.80 0.32
N GLY A 144 -7.29 -2.37 0.44
CA GLY A 144 -6.88 -1.06 -0.03
C GLY A 144 -6.64 -1.04 -1.53
N SER A 145 -6.52 0.15 -2.13
CA SER A 145 -6.21 0.27 -3.55
C SER A 145 -5.23 1.40 -3.86
N TRP A 146 -4.45 1.22 -4.93
CA TRP A 146 -3.66 2.29 -5.53
C TRP A 146 -4.28 2.74 -6.85
N VAL A 147 -4.69 3.99 -6.91
CA VAL A 147 -5.29 4.60 -8.11
C VAL A 147 -4.39 5.71 -8.63
N ALA A 148 -4.15 5.74 -9.94
CA ALA A 148 -3.53 6.87 -10.61
C ALA A 148 -4.35 7.26 -11.83
N THR A 149 -4.92 8.46 -11.80
CA THR A 149 -5.83 8.94 -12.85
C THR A 149 -5.11 9.89 -13.77
N ASN A 150 -4.76 9.41 -14.96
CA ASN A 150 -4.27 10.22 -16.07
C ASN A 150 -3.05 11.08 -15.71
N LEU A 151 -2.00 10.46 -15.17
CA LEU A 151 -0.72 11.13 -14.90
C LEU A 151 0.00 11.43 -16.23
N PRO A 152 0.08 12.69 -16.69
CA PRO A 152 0.60 13.00 -18.02
C PRO A 152 2.13 12.89 -18.09
N SER A 153 2.82 12.90 -16.94
CA SER A 153 4.27 12.66 -16.84
C SER A 153 4.59 11.94 -15.53
N PHE A 154 4.39 10.61 -15.53
CA PHE A 154 4.77 9.77 -14.40
C PHE A 154 6.22 9.32 -14.56
N TRP A 155 7.13 9.96 -13.82
CA TRP A 155 8.56 9.68 -13.85
C TRP A 155 8.87 8.46 -12.97
N THR A 156 8.72 7.29 -13.56
CA THR A 156 8.95 6.01 -12.87
C THR A 156 10.44 5.79 -12.62
N ASN A 157 11.31 6.34 -13.47
CA ASN A 157 12.77 6.19 -13.41
C ASN A 157 13.23 4.71 -13.28
N GLY A 158 12.45 3.79 -13.86
CA GLY A 158 12.67 2.34 -13.76
C GLY A 158 12.54 1.78 -12.34
N LYS A 159 11.95 2.53 -11.41
CA LYS A 159 11.70 2.07 -10.03
C LYS A 159 10.67 0.95 -10.00
N THR A 160 10.78 0.15 -8.95
CA THR A 160 9.90 -0.98 -8.68
C THR A 160 8.95 -0.64 -7.54
N VAL A 161 7.67 -0.98 -7.75
CA VAL A 161 6.66 -1.00 -6.70
C VAL A 161 6.40 -2.46 -6.34
N THR A 162 6.74 -2.83 -5.10
CA THR A 162 6.56 -4.20 -4.61
C THR A 162 5.24 -4.33 -3.88
N PHE A 163 4.40 -5.25 -4.31
CA PHE A 163 3.12 -5.57 -3.68
C PHE A 163 3.35 -6.70 -2.67
N VAL A 164 2.93 -6.47 -1.44
CA VAL A 164 3.00 -7.48 -0.38
C VAL A 164 1.68 -7.55 0.38
N GLY A 165 1.31 -8.75 0.80
CA GLY A 165 0.08 -8.97 1.57
C GLY A 165 -0.41 -10.40 1.41
N THR A 166 -1.44 -10.75 2.16
CA THR A 166 -2.04 -12.09 2.19
C THR A 166 -3.53 -11.97 1.94
N LEU A 167 -4.02 -12.60 0.87
CA LEU A 167 -5.46 -12.72 0.63
C LEU A 167 -6.03 -13.80 1.56
N ASP A 168 -6.97 -13.42 2.42
CA ASP A 168 -7.78 -14.36 3.19
C ASP A 168 -8.92 -14.92 2.32
N MET A 169 -8.80 -16.21 1.98
CA MET A 169 -9.73 -16.91 1.10
C MET A 169 -10.88 -17.62 1.83
N ASN A 170 -10.95 -17.56 3.17
CA ASN A 170 -11.90 -18.36 3.95
C ASN A 170 -13.37 -18.04 3.63
N ASN A 171 -13.67 -16.82 3.22
CA ASN A 171 -15.02 -16.36 2.90
C ASN A 171 -15.28 -16.22 1.38
N LEU A 172 -14.34 -16.64 0.53
CA LEU A 172 -14.54 -16.60 -0.91
C LEU A 172 -15.42 -17.75 -1.38
N SER A 173 -16.30 -17.45 -2.33
CA SER A 173 -17.14 -18.43 -3.03
C SER A 173 -17.41 -17.98 -4.46
N GLY A 174 -17.71 -18.93 -5.34
CA GLY A 174 -17.93 -18.64 -6.76
C GLY A 174 -16.66 -18.14 -7.46
N SER A 175 -16.82 -17.17 -8.36
CA SER A 175 -15.72 -16.50 -9.03
C SER A 175 -15.83 -14.98 -8.92
N GLY A 176 -14.69 -14.31 -8.99
CA GLY A 176 -14.61 -12.86 -8.92
C GLY A 176 -13.22 -12.32 -9.20
N THR A 177 -13.13 -10.99 -9.17
CA THR A 177 -11.91 -10.24 -9.43
C THR A 177 -11.74 -9.17 -8.34
N ILE A 178 -10.55 -9.10 -7.76
CA ILE A 178 -10.12 -8.08 -6.82
C ILE A 178 -9.14 -7.17 -7.55
N GLU A 179 -9.34 -5.85 -7.51
CA GLU A 179 -8.46 -4.86 -8.16
C GLU A 179 -7.64 -4.12 -7.09
N LEU A 180 -6.34 -4.43 -6.99
CA LEU A 180 -5.44 -3.79 -6.02
C LEU A 180 -4.84 -2.48 -6.56
N ALA A 181 -4.75 -2.33 -7.88
CA ALA A 181 -4.24 -1.12 -8.49
C ALA A 181 -4.86 -0.84 -9.86
N SER A 182 -5.00 0.44 -10.18
CA SER A 182 -5.54 0.97 -11.43
C SER A 182 -4.76 2.22 -11.84
N ILE A 183 -3.89 2.10 -12.85
CA ILE A 183 -2.86 3.09 -13.15
C ILE A 183 -2.96 3.51 -14.60
N LYS A 184 -3.48 4.71 -14.83
CA LYS A 184 -3.47 5.38 -16.13
C LYS A 184 -2.42 6.48 -16.11
N SER A 185 -1.31 6.26 -16.83
CA SER A 185 -0.18 7.19 -16.81
C SER A 185 0.66 7.14 -18.09
N SER A 186 1.21 8.28 -18.48
CA SER A 186 2.33 8.37 -19.43
C SER A 186 3.64 8.19 -18.67
N GLN A 187 4.28 7.03 -18.84
CA GLN A 187 5.51 6.69 -18.11
C GLN A 187 6.74 7.32 -18.77
N LEU A 188 7.56 7.98 -17.95
CA LEU A 188 8.81 8.64 -18.36
C LEU A 188 9.99 8.11 -17.52
N GLY A 189 11.19 8.13 -18.11
CA GLY A 189 12.41 7.66 -17.45
C GLY A 189 12.50 6.13 -17.30
N GLY A 190 11.57 5.37 -17.87
CA GLY A 190 11.52 3.91 -17.83
C GLY A 190 10.07 3.40 -17.72
N ASN A 191 9.92 2.07 -17.77
CA ASN A 191 8.63 1.44 -17.46
C ASN A 191 8.44 1.40 -15.94
N LEU A 192 7.18 1.49 -15.50
CA LEU A 192 6.80 1.16 -14.13
C LEU A 192 6.95 -0.35 -13.95
N ASN A 193 7.83 -0.75 -13.03
CA ASN A 193 8.00 -2.16 -12.68
C ASN A 193 7.11 -2.49 -11.48
N LEU A 194 6.25 -3.48 -11.63
CA LEU A 194 5.41 -4.00 -10.54
C LEU A 194 5.93 -5.38 -10.16
N ASP A 195 6.37 -5.54 -8.92
CA ASP A 195 6.76 -6.83 -8.37
C ASP A 195 5.62 -7.37 -7.51
N LEU A 196 4.99 -8.44 -7.98
CA LEU A 196 3.82 -9.07 -7.36
C LEU A 196 4.18 -10.31 -6.54
N SER A 197 5.47 -10.68 -6.49
CA SER A 197 5.94 -11.93 -5.87
C SER A 197 5.75 -11.98 -4.35
N GLY A 198 5.49 -10.84 -3.70
CA GLY A 198 5.21 -10.74 -2.28
C GLY A 198 3.72 -10.87 -1.91
N LEU A 199 2.83 -11.04 -2.89
CA LEU A 199 1.42 -11.35 -2.65
C LEU A 199 1.26 -12.84 -2.40
N ASP A 200 0.77 -13.18 -1.21
CA ASP A 200 0.53 -14.55 -0.78
C ASP A 200 -0.95 -14.90 -0.88
N ILE A 201 -1.22 -16.08 -1.43
CA ILE A 201 -2.54 -16.62 -1.67
C ILE A 201 -2.65 -17.87 -0.81
N THR A 202 -3.00 -17.67 0.46
CA THR A 202 -3.10 -18.76 1.43
C THR A 202 -4.55 -19.13 1.71
N GLY A 203 -4.89 -20.38 1.44
CA GLY A 203 -6.05 -21.04 2.03
C GLY A 203 -7.10 -21.49 1.03
N ASN A 204 -7.91 -22.46 1.47
CA ASN A 204 -9.05 -23.06 0.80
C ASN A 204 -8.77 -23.91 -0.47
N ASN A 205 -8.79 -25.25 -0.30
CA ASN A 205 -8.70 -26.22 -1.40
C ASN A 205 -9.87 -26.15 -2.41
N GLN A 206 -10.91 -25.37 -2.13
CA GLN A 206 -12.09 -25.21 -2.98
C GLN A 206 -12.02 -23.94 -3.85
N ILE A 207 -11.05 -23.05 -3.62
CA ILE A 207 -10.88 -21.83 -4.41
C ILE A 207 -9.45 -21.81 -4.93
N GLN A 208 -9.28 -21.47 -6.20
CA GLN A 208 -7.98 -21.11 -6.76
C GLN A 208 -7.98 -19.61 -7.05
N ALA A 209 -6.86 -18.95 -6.82
CA ALA A 209 -6.70 -17.56 -7.15
C ALA A 209 -5.32 -17.31 -7.78
N ASP A 210 -5.29 -16.40 -8.73
CA ASP A 210 -4.10 -16.02 -9.48
C ASP A 210 -3.96 -14.51 -9.51
N VAL A 211 -2.73 -14.03 -9.24
CA VAL A 211 -2.37 -12.62 -9.36
C VAL A 211 -1.88 -12.35 -10.78
N THR A 212 -2.48 -11.35 -11.44
CA THR A 212 -2.09 -10.95 -12.79
C THR A 212 -1.91 -9.44 -12.90
N GLN A 213 -0.96 -9.03 -13.74
CA GLN A 213 -0.88 -7.67 -14.26
C GLN A 213 -1.47 -7.66 -15.66
N VAL A 214 -2.45 -6.78 -15.90
CA VAL A 214 -3.05 -6.59 -17.22
C VAL A 214 -2.94 -5.14 -17.66
N THR A 215 -2.97 -4.90 -18.97
CA THR A 215 -3.05 -3.55 -19.53
C THR A 215 -4.23 -3.47 -20.48
N GLU A 216 -5.22 -2.66 -20.12
CA GLU A 216 -6.48 -2.51 -20.86
C GLU A 216 -6.75 -1.03 -21.09
N ASN A 217 -6.94 -0.60 -22.34
CA ASN A 217 -7.22 0.81 -22.69
C ASN A 217 -6.22 1.81 -22.06
N ASP A 218 -4.93 1.47 -22.11
CA ASP A 218 -3.82 2.22 -21.52
C ASP A 218 -3.87 2.35 -19.98
N ILE A 219 -4.60 1.47 -19.30
CA ILE A 219 -4.66 1.36 -17.85
C ILE A 219 -3.97 0.06 -17.43
N ILE A 220 -2.91 0.18 -16.63
CA ILE A 220 -2.28 -0.97 -15.98
C ILE A 220 -3.10 -1.31 -14.73
N LYS A 221 -3.50 -2.57 -14.61
CA LYS A 221 -4.22 -3.07 -13.44
C LYS A 221 -3.46 -4.23 -12.80
N VAL A 222 -3.53 -4.30 -11.48
CA VAL A 222 -3.12 -5.48 -10.69
C VAL A 222 -4.37 -6.15 -10.18
N LEU A 223 -4.63 -7.35 -10.67
CA LEU A 223 -5.85 -8.10 -10.41
C LEU A 223 -5.52 -9.40 -9.68
N ILE A 224 -6.41 -9.81 -8.77
CA ILE A 224 -6.47 -11.17 -8.25
C ILE A 224 -7.78 -11.76 -8.75
N ASN A 225 -7.70 -12.75 -9.62
CA ASN A 225 -8.87 -13.48 -10.09
C ASN A 225 -8.99 -14.75 -9.28
N TYR A 226 -10.19 -15.06 -8.79
CA TYR A 226 -10.45 -16.28 -8.05
C TYR A 226 -11.66 -17.02 -8.61
N GLU A 227 -11.65 -18.34 -8.48
CA GLU A 227 -12.77 -19.19 -8.88
C GLU A 227 -12.83 -20.49 -8.06
N THR A 228 -14.02 -21.08 -7.99
CA THR A 228 -14.22 -22.39 -7.39
C THR A 228 -13.51 -23.48 -8.17
N VAL A 229 -12.67 -24.25 -7.48
CA VAL A 229 -12.08 -25.47 -8.00
C VAL A 229 -13.21 -26.48 -8.24
N PRO A 230 -13.40 -26.96 -9.49
CA PRO A 230 -14.40 -27.98 -9.75
C PRO A 230 -14.13 -29.22 -8.91
N GLU A 231 -15.15 -29.77 -8.24
CA GLU A 231 -14.98 -31.08 -7.61
C GLU A 231 -14.55 -32.09 -8.67
N PRO A 232 -13.56 -32.96 -8.37
CA PRO A 232 -13.18 -34.00 -9.29
C PRO A 232 -14.44 -34.80 -9.63
N THR A 233 -14.78 -34.84 -10.91
CA THR A 233 -15.92 -35.63 -11.37
C THR A 233 -15.63 -37.05 -10.92
N THR A 234 -16.34 -37.50 -9.88
CA THR A 234 -16.27 -38.88 -9.44
C THR A 234 -16.87 -39.66 -10.59
N ALA A 235 -16.02 -40.15 -11.49
CA ALA A 235 -16.38 -41.13 -12.48
C ALA A 235 -16.91 -42.30 -11.65
N THR A 236 -18.23 -42.36 -11.50
CA THR A 236 -18.91 -43.51 -10.95
C THR A 236 -18.66 -44.60 -11.98
N LEU A 237 -17.57 -45.34 -11.78
CA LEU A 237 -17.22 -46.54 -12.53
C LEU A 237 -18.30 -47.58 -12.19
N SER A 238 -19.43 -47.43 -12.86
CA SER A 238 -20.45 -48.41 -13.18
C SER A 238 -20.48 -49.66 -12.27
N LEU A 239 -21.30 -49.63 -11.22
CA LEU A 239 -21.86 -50.87 -10.65
C LEU A 239 -22.71 -51.63 -11.71
N LEU A 240 -23.18 -50.91 -12.74
CA LEU A 240 -23.84 -51.45 -13.93
C LEU A 240 -22.89 -52.09 -14.96
N GLY A 241 -21.58 -51.79 -14.91
CA GLY A 241 -20.57 -52.32 -15.84
C GLY A 241 -19.89 -53.60 -15.36
N LEU A 242 -19.87 -53.83 -14.04
CA LEU A 242 -19.40 -55.08 -13.44
C LEU A 242 -20.50 -56.15 -13.34
N GLY A 243 -21.78 -55.76 -13.29
CA GLY A 243 -22.91 -56.70 -13.31
C GLY A 243 -23.07 -57.45 -14.64
N GLY A 244 -22.65 -56.84 -15.76
CA GLY A 244 -22.69 -57.46 -17.09
C GLY A 244 -21.62 -58.52 -17.35
N LEU A 245 -20.51 -58.51 -16.59
CA LEU A 245 -19.42 -59.48 -16.75
C LEU A 245 -19.66 -60.81 -16.01
N LEU A 246 -20.55 -60.84 -15.00
CA LEU A 246 -20.80 -62.04 -14.19
C LEU A 246 -21.86 -63.00 -14.79
N LEU A 247 -22.61 -62.58 -15.82
CA LEU A 247 -23.70 -63.37 -16.40
C LEU A 247 -23.34 -64.13 -17.69
N ARG A 248 -22.09 -64.08 -18.17
CA ARG A 248 -21.62 -64.91 -19.30
C ARG A 248 -20.71 -66.06 -18.85
N ARG A 249 -21.22 -66.98 -18.02
CA ARG A 249 -20.63 -68.33 -17.90
C ARG A 249 -21.61 -69.37 -17.33
N LYS A 250 -22.46 -69.93 -18.19
CA LYS A 250 -22.68 -71.39 -18.37
C LYS A 250 -23.90 -71.65 -19.28
N ARG A 251 -23.64 -71.95 -20.54
CA ARG A 251 -24.41 -72.93 -21.32
C ARG A 251 -23.41 -74.01 -21.72
N GLN A 252 -23.52 -75.16 -21.07
CA GLN A 252 -23.22 -76.53 -21.52
C GLN A 252 -23.23 -77.45 -20.31
#